data_AF-A0A8T0F0M2-F1
#
_entry.id   AF-A0A8T0F0M2-F1
#
_cell.length_a   1.000
_cell.length_b   1.000
_cell.length_c   1.000
_cell.angle_alpha   90.00
_cell.angle_beta   90.00
_cell.angle_gamma   90.00
#
_symmetry.space_group_name_H-M   'P 1'
#
loop_
_entity.id
_entity.type
_entity.pdbx_description
1 polymer ?
#
loop_
_entity_poly.entity_id
_entity_poly.type
_entity_poly.pdbx_seq_one_letter_code
_entity_poly.pdbx_strand_id
1 'polypeptide(L)'
;MATKTLTVPVAPANSCNGELNPSDPTLLTVVYPQGGIIGWKKRTLYLLLILLVSVVIINLTLLLWIIKILDLTSEGPGKMRISEKGLRLDSDAEFLDTLSGKQIWALPSQSLKLESAGNVTMKARNSRGFITNILSLGEAGLQAVGNYFLVRGTTGNVLLQVDPHEMVVSANHMVVSDSGGLRLDGSLETPLVRGDATKDLRLESLLKKVKIRSEGATNVDSPAGGIWVQGLRDMNLRSTGGRVVIDSSRLEMKNLKTARHTKDKKNQDVFQVCMCDNGRLFLAHREGHCQIQESVCRDFDQDRIRFGENQEELLTAVSEPDGGLWIPGDGRD
;
A
#
# COMPACT_ATOMS: atom_id res chain seq x y z
N MET A 1 25.81 81.47 -39.26
CA MET A 1 25.63 82.30 -40.46
C MET A 1 27.01 82.79 -40.89
N ALA A 2 27.50 82.34 -42.03
CA ALA A 2 28.75 82.83 -42.61
C ALA A 2 28.43 83.26 -44.04
N THR A 3 28.43 84.57 -44.26
CA THR A 3 28.16 85.17 -45.57
C THR A 3 29.51 85.34 -46.27
N LYS A 4 29.70 84.67 -47.41
CA LYS A 4 30.87 84.95 -48.27
C LYS A 4 30.45 85.92 -49.37
N THR A 5 31.06 87.10 -49.34
CA THR A 5 30.95 88.13 -50.37
C THR A 5 31.98 87.81 -51.46
N LEU A 6 31.53 87.58 -52.69
CA LEU A 6 32.41 87.47 -53.86
C LEU A 6 32.29 88.77 -54.66
N THR A 7 33.36 89.56 -54.66
CA THR A 7 33.55 90.73 -55.51
C THR A 7 34.18 90.28 -56.83
N VAL A 8 33.49 90.50 -57.95
CA VAL A 8 34.05 90.31 -59.29
C VAL A 8 34.18 91.69 -59.95
N PRO A 9 35.38 92.10 -60.41
CA PRO A 9 35.54 93.33 -61.17
C PRO A 9 35.00 93.13 -62.59
N VAL A 10 34.12 94.03 -63.04
CA VAL A 10 33.70 94.11 -64.44
C VAL A 10 34.62 95.08 -65.16
N ALA A 11 35.33 94.59 -66.17
CA ALA A 11 36.12 95.42 -67.09
C ALA A 11 35.20 96.14 -68.09
N PRO A 12 35.51 97.37 -68.52
CA PRO A 12 34.65 98.17 -69.38
C PRO A 12 34.61 97.63 -70.81
N ALA A 13 33.42 97.54 -71.39
CA ALA A 13 33.24 97.32 -72.82
C ALA A 13 33.22 98.67 -73.56
N ASN A 14 34.09 98.78 -74.55
CA ASN A 14 34.24 99.94 -75.43
C ASN A 14 33.02 100.09 -76.35
N SER A 15 32.41 101.28 -76.42
CA SER A 15 31.71 101.75 -77.61
C SER A 15 31.60 103.28 -77.61
N CYS A 16 31.77 103.85 -78.79
CA CYS A 16 32.05 105.24 -79.09
C CYS A 16 30.90 106.23 -78.81
N ASN A 17 31.31 107.45 -78.43
CA ASN A 17 30.66 108.77 -78.56
C ASN A 17 30.22 109.44 -77.24
N GLY A 18 30.98 110.47 -76.85
CA GLY A 18 30.44 111.73 -76.30
C GLY A 18 30.14 111.80 -74.80
N GLU A 19 30.89 112.68 -74.12
CA GLU A 19 30.66 113.30 -72.80
C GLU A 19 30.76 112.44 -71.52
N LEU A 20 31.78 112.76 -70.72
CA LEU A 20 32.02 112.24 -69.38
C LEU A 20 31.34 113.14 -68.33
N ASN A 21 30.54 112.58 -67.42
CA ASN A 21 30.39 113.14 -66.08
C ASN A 21 30.36 112.00 -65.03
N PRO A 22 31.11 112.13 -63.92
CA PRO A 22 31.41 111.03 -63.03
C PRO A 22 30.42 110.95 -61.85
N SER A 23 30.56 109.89 -61.04
CA SER A 23 29.87 109.61 -59.78
C SER A 23 28.43 109.07 -59.88
N ASP A 24 28.32 107.75 -60.07
CA ASP A 24 27.66 106.87 -59.08
C ASP A 24 27.80 105.39 -59.51
N PRO A 25 28.49 104.52 -58.75
CA PRO A 25 28.41 103.09 -58.99
C PRO A 25 27.00 102.62 -58.59
N THR A 26 26.17 102.34 -59.59
CA THR A 26 24.88 101.66 -59.39
C THR A 26 25.13 100.28 -58.77
N LEU A 27 24.88 100.19 -57.47
CA LEU A 27 25.07 99.00 -56.66
C LEU A 27 23.91 98.04 -56.91
N LEU A 28 24.09 97.13 -57.87
CA LEU A 28 23.19 96.00 -58.11
C LEU A 28 23.44 94.92 -57.05
N THR A 29 22.79 95.05 -55.89
CA THR A 29 22.68 93.96 -54.91
C THR A 29 21.73 92.90 -55.45
N VAL A 30 22.28 91.95 -56.19
CA VAL A 30 21.60 90.68 -56.46
C VAL A 30 21.67 89.85 -55.17
N VAL A 31 20.70 90.06 -54.30
CA VAL A 31 20.44 89.18 -53.15
C VAL A 31 19.85 87.89 -53.72
N TYR A 32 20.68 86.85 -53.85
CA TYR A 32 20.19 85.50 -54.05
C TYR A 32 19.57 85.02 -52.72
N PRO A 33 18.25 84.78 -52.62
CA PRO A 33 17.72 84.02 -51.52
C PRO A 33 18.30 82.61 -51.64
N GLN A 34 19.26 82.27 -50.79
CA GLN A 34 19.81 80.92 -50.75
C GLN A 34 18.70 79.93 -50.39
N GLY A 35 18.25 79.20 -51.39
CA GLY A 35 17.87 77.80 -51.26
C GLY A 35 16.75 77.50 -50.27
N GLY A 36 15.56 78.09 -50.48
CA GLY A 36 14.39 77.78 -49.65
C GLY A 36 13.58 76.55 -50.06
N ILE A 37 13.45 76.22 -51.36
CA ILE A 37 12.35 75.32 -51.81
C ILE A 37 12.77 74.22 -52.82
N ILE A 38 13.91 74.32 -53.51
CA ILE A 38 14.31 73.31 -54.52
C ILE A 38 14.92 72.03 -53.92
N GLY A 39 15.39 72.08 -52.67
CA GLY A 39 15.98 70.93 -51.96
C GLY A 39 15.04 70.14 -51.05
N TRP A 40 13.83 70.65 -50.79
CA TRP A 40 12.91 70.04 -49.81
C TRP A 40 12.43 68.67 -50.24
N LYS A 41 12.10 68.46 -51.53
CA LYS A 41 11.69 67.13 -52.04
C LYS A 41 12.75 66.05 -51.81
N LYS A 42 14.04 66.38 -52.01
CA LYS A 42 15.16 65.46 -51.75
C LYS A 42 15.30 65.19 -50.25
N ARG A 43 15.20 66.23 -49.41
CA ARG A 43 15.25 66.10 -47.94
C ARG A 43 14.07 65.31 -47.36
N THR A 44 12.87 65.49 -47.89
CA THR A 44 11.68 64.70 -47.51
C THR A 44 11.82 63.24 -47.93
N LEU A 45 12.40 62.96 -49.11
CA LEU A 45 12.68 61.59 -49.52
C LEU A 45 13.74 60.93 -48.62
N TYR A 46 14.81 61.65 -48.24
CA TYR A 46 15.78 61.13 -47.27
C TYR A 46 15.17 60.92 -45.89
N LEU A 47 14.30 61.82 -45.42
CA LEU A 47 13.59 61.67 -44.14
C LEU A 47 12.66 60.44 -44.18
N LEU A 48 11.88 60.29 -45.26
CA LEU A 48 11.01 59.12 -45.47
C LEU A 48 11.82 57.82 -45.52
N LEU A 49 12.97 57.82 -46.20
CA LEU A 49 13.87 56.67 -46.25
C LEU A 49 14.44 56.33 -44.86
N ILE A 50 14.88 57.32 -44.09
CA ILE A 50 15.36 57.13 -42.71
C ILE A 50 14.24 56.61 -41.81
N LEU A 51 13.03 57.15 -41.95
CA LEU A 51 11.86 56.68 -41.21
C LEU A 51 11.54 55.23 -41.57
N LEU A 52 11.54 54.87 -42.86
CA LEU A 52 11.33 53.50 -43.30
C LEU A 52 12.41 52.54 -42.77
N VAL A 53 13.69 52.92 -42.85
CA VAL A 53 14.80 52.15 -42.29
C VAL A 53 14.67 52.00 -40.77
N SER A 54 14.25 53.06 -40.07
CA SER A 54 14.01 53.01 -38.62
C SER A 54 12.89 52.03 -38.26
N VAL A 55 11.79 52.00 -39.01
CA VAL A 55 10.70 51.02 -38.82
C VAL A 55 11.21 49.59 -39.05
N VAL A 56 12.02 49.36 -40.07
CA VAL A 56 12.64 48.05 -40.32
C VAL A 56 13.58 47.64 -39.18
N ILE A 57 14.42 48.54 -38.69
CA ILE A 57 15.34 48.27 -37.57
C ILE A 57 14.55 47.98 -36.28
N ILE A 58 13.50 48.75 -35.99
CA ILE A 58 12.62 48.52 -34.84
C ILE A 58 11.95 47.15 -34.97
N ASN A 59 11.41 46.81 -36.13
CA ASN A 59 10.78 45.53 -36.37
C ASN A 59 11.77 44.36 -36.24
N LEU A 60 13.00 44.50 -36.74
CA LEU A 60 14.06 43.50 -36.58
C LEU A 60 14.47 43.34 -35.11
N THR A 61 14.63 44.45 -34.40
CA THR A 61 14.99 44.45 -32.97
C THR A 61 13.88 43.81 -32.14
N LEU A 62 12.62 44.14 -32.43
CA LEU A 62 11.45 43.58 -31.75
C LEU A 62 11.31 42.07 -32.04
N LEU A 63 11.58 41.64 -33.27
CA LEU A 63 11.62 40.21 -33.63
C LEU A 63 12.72 39.48 -32.86
N LEU A 64 13.96 40.00 -32.83
CA LEU A 64 15.06 39.40 -32.09
C LEU A 64 14.77 39.37 -30.57
N TRP A 65 14.12 40.40 -30.04
CA TRP A 65 13.71 40.45 -28.65
C TRP A 65 12.63 39.40 -28.33
N ILE A 66 11.62 39.24 -29.19
CA ILE A 66 10.58 38.20 -29.05
C ILE A 66 11.21 36.80 -29.10
N ILE A 67 12.12 36.54 -30.03
CA ILE A 67 12.80 35.23 -30.13
C ILE A 67 13.59 34.94 -28.84
N LYS A 68 14.30 35.95 -28.32
CA LYS A 68 15.07 35.83 -27.08
C LYS A 68 14.17 35.62 -25.87
N ILE A 69 13.04 36.33 -25.75
CA ILE A 69 12.17 36.23 -24.57
C ILE A 69 11.34 34.94 -24.55
N LEU A 70 11.02 34.40 -25.73
CA LEU A 70 10.32 33.14 -25.87
C LEU A 70 11.24 31.91 -25.80
N ASP A 71 12.56 32.10 -25.59
CA ASP A 71 13.56 31.02 -25.57
C ASP A 71 13.39 30.02 -26.74
N LEU A 72 13.08 30.54 -27.93
CA LEU A 72 12.96 29.73 -29.14
C LEU A 72 14.36 29.41 -29.65
N THR A 73 14.93 28.30 -29.17
CA THR A 73 16.20 27.80 -29.72
C THR A 73 15.94 27.04 -31.03
N SER A 74 16.99 26.80 -31.82
CA SER A 74 16.87 26.05 -33.09
C SER A 74 16.38 24.60 -32.92
N GLU A 75 16.27 24.13 -31.67
CA GLU A 75 15.85 22.79 -31.27
C GLU A 75 14.41 22.73 -30.71
N GLY A 76 13.70 23.86 -30.61
CA GLY A 76 12.30 23.94 -30.17
C GLY A 76 11.99 25.11 -29.22
N PRO A 77 10.69 25.34 -28.90
CA PRO A 77 10.29 26.33 -27.91
C PRO A 77 10.65 25.88 -26.49
N GLY A 78 11.52 26.65 -25.83
CA GLY A 78 11.91 26.44 -24.44
C GLY A 78 12.69 25.14 -24.20
N LYS A 79 12.54 24.58 -23.00
CA LYS A 79 13.27 23.37 -22.54
C LYS A 79 12.60 22.06 -22.97
N MET A 80 11.68 22.14 -23.93
CA MET A 80 10.94 21.01 -24.49
C MET A 80 11.49 20.70 -25.88
N ARG A 81 11.95 19.48 -26.08
CA ARG A 81 12.52 19.01 -27.36
C ARG A 81 11.56 18.01 -27.98
N ILE A 82 11.06 18.32 -29.16
CA ILE A 82 10.23 17.41 -29.94
C ILE A 82 11.17 16.55 -30.77
N SER A 83 11.19 15.25 -30.51
CA SER A 83 11.96 14.27 -31.28
C SER A 83 10.99 13.32 -32.01
N GLU A 84 11.47 12.61 -33.02
CA GLU A 84 10.70 11.56 -33.71
C GLU A 84 10.20 10.48 -32.76
N LYS A 85 10.88 10.28 -31.62
CA LYS A 85 10.50 9.31 -30.58
C LYS A 85 9.44 9.82 -29.60
N GLY A 86 9.14 11.12 -29.60
CA GLY A 86 8.18 11.75 -28.70
C GLY A 86 8.64 13.09 -28.11
N LEU A 87 7.91 13.56 -27.11
CA LEU A 87 8.22 14.78 -26.37
C LEU A 87 9.25 14.50 -25.28
N ARG A 88 10.38 15.20 -25.31
CA ARG A 88 11.42 15.14 -24.28
C ARG A 88 11.44 16.45 -23.49
N LEU A 89 11.38 16.33 -22.16
CA LEU A 89 11.47 17.44 -21.22
C LEU A 89 12.84 17.38 -20.57
N ASP A 90 13.68 18.39 -20.80
CA ASP A 90 15.02 18.46 -20.17
C ASP A 90 14.98 19.23 -18.84
N SER A 91 13.82 19.79 -18.45
CA SER A 91 13.62 20.55 -17.21
C SER A 91 12.13 20.57 -16.81
N ASP A 92 11.82 21.25 -15.71
CA ASP A 92 10.45 21.41 -15.21
C ASP A 92 9.55 22.05 -16.27
N ALA A 93 8.38 21.45 -16.49
CA ALA A 93 7.37 21.92 -17.42
C ALA A 93 6.02 21.91 -16.72
N GLU A 94 5.27 22.99 -16.90
CA GLU A 94 3.92 23.12 -16.37
C GLU A 94 2.90 22.83 -17.47
N PHE A 95 1.97 21.94 -17.17
CA PHE A 95 0.85 21.61 -18.04
C PHE A 95 -0.43 22.16 -17.41
N LEU A 96 -1.14 23.02 -18.14
CA LEU A 96 -2.40 23.62 -17.69
C LEU A 96 -3.59 22.65 -17.76
N ASP A 97 -3.46 21.60 -18.57
CA ASP A 97 -4.51 20.62 -18.83
C ASP A 97 -3.92 19.19 -18.80
N THR A 98 -4.76 18.21 -19.06
CA THR A 98 -4.44 16.79 -19.02
C THR A 98 -3.32 16.41 -19.98
N LEU A 99 -2.23 15.89 -19.42
CA LEU A 99 -1.17 15.25 -20.19
C LEU A 99 -1.57 13.82 -20.55
N SER A 100 -1.81 13.57 -21.84
CA SER A 100 -2.08 12.24 -22.36
C SER A 100 -0.96 11.77 -23.27
N GLY A 101 -0.46 10.56 -23.02
CA GLY A 101 0.58 9.94 -23.83
C GLY A 101 0.49 8.42 -23.78
N LYS A 102 1.05 7.76 -24.80
CA LYS A 102 1.14 6.30 -24.84
C LYS A 102 2.03 5.76 -23.73
N GLN A 103 3.10 6.48 -23.41
CA GLN A 103 4.05 6.12 -22.38
C GLN A 103 4.66 7.39 -21.79
N ILE A 104 4.76 7.43 -20.46
CA ILE A 104 5.45 8.48 -19.72
C ILE A 104 6.52 7.76 -18.90
N TRP A 105 7.77 8.15 -19.07
CA TRP A 105 8.91 7.51 -18.43
C TRP A 105 9.96 8.56 -18.12
N ALA A 106 10.63 8.39 -16.98
CA ALA A 106 11.79 9.21 -16.65
C ALA A 106 13.01 8.75 -17.44
N LEU A 107 13.96 9.67 -17.65
CA LEU A 107 15.25 9.31 -18.24
C LEU A 107 15.98 8.29 -17.35
N PRO A 108 16.85 7.43 -17.91
CA PRO A 108 17.68 6.52 -17.12
C PRO A 108 18.42 7.33 -16.04
N SER A 109 18.37 6.85 -14.79
CA SER A 109 18.91 7.48 -13.56
C SER A 109 18.15 8.69 -12.99
N GLN A 110 16.98 9.05 -13.53
CA GLN A 110 16.11 10.09 -12.97
C GLN A 110 14.77 9.51 -12.47
N SER A 111 14.17 10.15 -11.46
CA SER A 111 12.81 9.84 -11.00
C SER A 111 11.78 10.69 -11.74
N LEU A 112 10.58 10.14 -11.97
CA LEU A 112 9.47 10.90 -12.52
C LEU A 112 8.87 11.75 -11.38
N LYS A 113 9.07 13.07 -11.44
CA LYS A 113 8.48 14.02 -10.50
C LYS A 113 7.18 14.58 -11.11
N LEU A 114 6.08 14.42 -10.38
CA LEU A 114 4.79 15.03 -10.69
C LEU A 114 4.39 15.89 -9.50
N GLU A 115 4.24 17.19 -9.71
CA GLU A 115 3.90 18.17 -8.68
C GLU A 115 2.65 18.93 -9.12
N SER A 116 1.68 19.07 -8.22
CA SER A 116 0.44 19.79 -8.48
C SER A 116 -0.02 20.49 -7.21
N ALA A 117 -0.62 21.66 -7.37
CA ALA A 117 -1.31 22.35 -6.28
C ALA A 117 -2.61 21.64 -5.85
N GLY A 118 -3.10 20.69 -6.66
CA GLY A 118 -4.30 19.91 -6.38
C GLY A 118 -4.08 18.41 -6.56
N ASN A 119 -5.18 17.67 -6.71
CA ASN A 119 -5.13 16.21 -6.80
C ASN A 119 -4.46 15.74 -8.10
N VAL A 120 -3.47 14.85 -7.97
CA VAL A 120 -2.81 14.20 -9.11
C VAL A 120 -3.53 12.88 -9.41
N THR A 121 -4.19 12.79 -10.57
CA THR A 121 -4.88 11.55 -11.01
C THR A 121 -4.23 10.97 -12.25
N MET A 122 -3.66 9.77 -12.13
CA MET A 122 -3.13 8.98 -13.23
C MET A 122 -4.18 7.96 -13.69
N LYS A 123 -4.46 7.91 -15.00
CA LYS A 123 -5.42 6.98 -15.59
C LYS A 123 -4.74 6.16 -16.68
N ALA A 124 -4.71 4.84 -16.51
CA ALA A 124 -4.27 3.92 -17.55
C ALA A 124 -5.45 3.52 -18.43
N ARG A 125 -5.26 3.48 -19.75
CA ARG A 125 -6.28 3.06 -20.72
C ARG A 125 -5.84 1.82 -21.47
N ASN A 126 -6.78 0.94 -21.79
CA ASN A 126 -6.54 -0.19 -22.69
C ASN A 126 -6.54 0.24 -24.16
N SER A 127 -6.24 -0.70 -25.06
CA SER A 127 -6.23 -0.48 -26.52
C SER A 127 -7.57 -0.03 -27.11
N ARG A 128 -8.68 -0.25 -26.40
CA ARG A 128 -10.03 0.19 -26.79
C ARG A 128 -10.38 1.59 -26.25
N GLY A 129 -9.48 2.23 -25.50
CA GLY A 129 -9.65 3.57 -24.92
C GLY A 129 -10.36 3.60 -23.55
N PHE A 130 -10.78 2.44 -23.02
CA PHE A 130 -11.39 2.34 -21.71
C PHE A 130 -10.36 2.46 -20.60
N ILE A 131 -10.71 3.19 -19.54
CA ILE A 131 -9.86 3.34 -18.35
C ILE A 131 -9.86 2.01 -17.58
N THR A 132 -8.68 1.45 -17.33
CA THR A 132 -8.50 0.18 -16.64
C THR A 132 -7.99 0.34 -15.21
N ASN A 133 -7.14 1.33 -14.96
CA ASN A 133 -6.59 1.60 -13.64
C ASN A 133 -6.58 3.11 -13.38
N ILE A 134 -6.86 3.48 -12.13
CA ILE A 134 -6.84 4.85 -11.66
C ILE A 134 -5.99 4.88 -10.39
N LEU A 135 -5.02 5.81 -10.35
CA LEU A 135 -4.25 6.12 -9.16
C LEU A 135 -4.41 7.62 -8.89
N SER A 136 -5.03 7.96 -7.77
CA SER A 136 -5.32 9.34 -7.38
C SER A 136 -4.61 9.66 -6.07
N LEU A 137 -3.78 10.69 -6.09
CA LEU A 137 -3.14 11.27 -4.91
C LEU A 137 -3.79 12.63 -4.65
N GLY A 138 -4.40 12.79 -3.47
CA GLY A 138 -4.99 14.05 -3.03
C GLY A 138 -4.67 14.36 -1.58
N GLU A 139 -5.27 15.43 -1.04
CA GLU A 139 -5.04 15.86 0.34
C GLU A 139 -5.40 14.78 1.38
N ALA A 140 -6.45 14.01 1.12
CA ALA A 140 -6.93 12.95 2.02
C ALA A 140 -6.10 11.66 1.95
N GLY A 141 -5.25 11.48 0.92
CA GLY A 141 -4.40 10.31 0.77
C GLY A 141 -4.33 9.76 -0.65
N LEU A 142 -3.82 8.52 -0.75
CA LEU A 142 -3.63 7.79 -1.99
C LEU A 142 -4.75 6.77 -2.20
N GLN A 143 -5.44 6.87 -3.33
CA GLN A 143 -6.47 5.94 -3.75
C GLN A 143 -6.06 5.22 -5.03
N ALA A 144 -6.12 3.89 -5.02
CA ALA A 144 -5.91 3.05 -6.19
C ALA A 144 -7.19 2.29 -6.53
N VAL A 145 -7.60 2.31 -7.80
CA VAL A 145 -8.75 1.57 -8.33
C VAL A 145 -8.28 0.73 -9.51
N GLY A 146 -8.44 -0.58 -9.39
CA GLY A 146 -8.03 -1.55 -10.41
C GLY A 146 -8.22 -2.99 -9.92
N ASN A 147 -7.96 -3.96 -10.81
CA ASN A 147 -8.04 -5.38 -10.49
C ASN A 147 -6.79 -5.92 -9.79
N TYR A 148 -5.69 -5.17 -9.79
CA TYR A 148 -4.43 -5.64 -9.21
C TYR A 148 -3.64 -4.46 -8.66
N PHE A 149 -3.29 -4.51 -7.39
CA PHE A 149 -2.44 -3.52 -6.74
C PHE A 149 -1.28 -4.21 -6.03
N LEU A 150 -0.06 -3.77 -6.29
CA LEU A 150 1.16 -4.40 -5.78
C LEU A 150 2.12 -3.35 -5.23
N VAL A 151 2.48 -3.50 -3.96
CA VAL A 151 3.52 -2.72 -3.29
C VAL A 151 4.70 -3.66 -3.04
N ARG A 152 5.86 -3.29 -3.58
CA ARG A 152 7.13 -3.98 -3.35
C ARG A 152 8.04 -3.16 -2.45
N GLY A 153 8.81 -3.86 -1.62
CA GLY A 153 9.92 -3.27 -0.90
C GLY A 153 11.07 -2.92 -1.84
N THR A 154 12.03 -2.14 -1.33
CA THR A 154 13.25 -1.76 -2.06
C THR A 154 14.12 -2.95 -2.44
N THR A 155 14.00 -4.07 -1.72
CA THR A 155 14.68 -5.35 -1.99
C THR A 155 13.94 -6.20 -3.03
N GLY A 156 12.78 -5.75 -3.51
CA GLY A 156 11.97 -6.44 -4.53
C GLY A 156 10.96 -7.45 -4.00
N ASN A 157 10.92 -7.68 -2.68
CA ASN A 157 9.91 -8.54 -2.04
C ASN A 157 8.52 -7.87 -2.10
N VAL A 158 7.47 -8.69 -2.15
CA VAL A 158 6.09 -8.21 -2.08
C VAL A 158 5.75 -7.86 -0.64
N LEU A 159 5.23 -6.66 -0.40
CA LEU A 159 4.79 -6.20 0.92
C LEU A 159 3.26 -6.21 1.04
N LEU A 160 2.57 -5.76 -0.01
CA LEU A 160 1.12 -5.75 -0.11
C LEU A 160 0.73 -6.12 -1.55
N GLN A 161 -0.17 -7.08 -1.70
CA GLN A 161 -0.81 -7.43 -2.96
C GLN A 161 -2.31 -7.50 -2.74
N VAL A 162 -3.07 -6.88 -3.63
CA VAL A 162 -4.54 -6.88 -3.61
C VAL A 162 -5.03 -7.33 -4.97
N ASP A 163 -5.80 -8.41 -4.98
CA ASP A 163 -6.51 -9.01 -6.11
C ASP A 163 -8.02 -9.16 -5.75
N PRO A 164 -8.95 -9.25 -6.72
CA PRO A 164 -10.33 -9.66 -6.49
C PRO A 164 -10.53 -10.88 -5.59
N HIS A 165 -9.58 -11.82 -5.55
CA HIS A 165 -9.73 -13.09 -4.83
C HIS A 165 -8.98 -13.13 -3.50
N GLU A 166 -7.83 -12.44 -3.40
CA GLU A 166 -6.96 -12.51 -2.22
C GLU A 166 -6.26 -11.18 -1.95
N MET A 167 -6.00 -10.94 -0.66
CA MET A 167 -5.15 -9.86 -0.19
C MET A 167 -3.97 -10.49 0.54
N VAL A 168 -2.76 -10.29 0.03
CA VAL A 168 -1.53 -10.80 0.65
C VAL A 168 -0.80 -9.63 1.29
N VAL A 169 -0.58 -9.72 2.61
CA VAL A 169 0.25 -8.78 3.37
C VAL A 169 1.45 -9.54 3.88
N SER A 170 2.63 -9.21 3.35
CA SER A 170 3.88 -9.91 3.65
C SER A 170 4.90 -8.95 4.26
N ALA A 171 4.51 -8.35 5.39
CA ALA A 171 5.38 -7.54 6.22
C ALA A 171 5.87 -8.35 7.43
N ASN A 172 7.14 -8.19 7.81
CA ASN A 172 7.71 -8.84 8.99
C ASN A 172 7.00 -8.44 10.29
N HIS A 173 6.36 -7.26 10.30
CA HIS A 173 5.66 -6.73 11.45
C HIS A 173 4.48 -5.88 10.97
N MET A 174 3.26 -6.34 11.24
CA MET A 174 2.02 -5.61 10.96
C MET A 174 1.43 -5.14 12.28
N VAL A 175 1.27 -3.82 12.44
CA VAL A 175 0.59 -3.23 13.59
C VAL A 175 -0.72 -2.63 13.12
N VAL A 176 -1.82 -3.13 13.64
CA VAL A 176 -3.14 -2.50 13.46
C VAL A 176 -3.33 -1.54 14.64
N SER A 177 -2.91 -0.31 14.46
CA SER A 177 -3.08 0.77 15.44
C SER A 177 -4.40 1.49 15.19
N ASP A 178 -5.51 0.81 15.41
CA ASP A 178 -6.82 1.44 15.44
C ASP A 178 -7.55 1.07 16.74
N SER A 179 -8.25 2.05 17.31
CA SER A 179 -9.12 1.89 18.48
C SER A 179 -10.21 0.84 18.25
N GLY A 180 -10.64 0.65 17.00
CA GLY A 180 -11.59 -0.38 16.59
C GLY A 180 -10.98 -1.78 16.42
N GLY A 181 -9.66 -1.91 16.47
CA GLY A 181 -8.95 -3.17 16.21
C GLY A 181 -9.13 -3.68 14.78
N LEU A 182 -8.93 -4.98 14.59
CA LEU A 182 -9.10 -5.66 13.31
C LEU A 182 -10.47 -6.36 13.27
N ARG A 183 -11.39 -5.88 12.42
CA ARG A 183 -12.65 -6.57 12.14
C ARG A 183 -12.48 -7.51 10.95
N LEU A 184 -12.74 -8.79 11.17
CA LEU A 184 -12.74 -9.80 10.12
C LEU A 184 -14.17 -10.27 9.89
N ASP A 185 -14.67 -10.06 8.67
CA ASP A 185 -15.99 -10.57 8.26
C ASP A 185 -15.93 -12.07 7.90
N GLY A 186 -14.73 -12.65 7.81
CA GLY A 186 -14.45 -14.07 7.56
C GLY A 186 -13.58 -14.74 8.64
N SER A 187 -12.94 -15.85 8.28
CA SER A 187 -12.02 -16.59 9.15
C SER A 187 -10.59 -16.04 9.08
N LEU A 188 -9.89 -16.03 10.23
CA LEU A 188 -8.45 -15.84 10.28
C LEU A 188 -7.78 -17.20 10.38
N GLU A 189 -6.95 -17.54 9.40
CA GLU A 189 -6.07 -18.71 9.48
C GLU A 189 -4.67 -18.25 9.92
N THR A 190 -4.19 -18.79 11.03
CA THR A 190 -2.87 -18.48 11.56
C THR A 190 -2.29 -19.69 12.29
N PRO A 191 -0.99 -19.99 12.12
CA PRO A 191 -0.36 -21.12 12.81
C PRO A 191 -0.17 -20.85 14.31
N LEU A 192 -0.14 -19.59 14.74
CA LEU A 192 0.12 -19.23 16.14
C LEU A 192 -0.65 -17.97 16.51
N VAL A 193 -1.37 -18.03 17.63
CA VAL A 193 -1.93 -16.86 18.31
C VAL A 193 -1.20 -16.72 19.64
N ARG A 194 -0.49 -15.61 19.83
CA ARG A 194 0.28 -15.34 21.05
C ARG A 194 0.02 -13.91 21.52
N GLY A 195 -0.04 -13.73 22.84
CA GLY A 195 -0.04 -12.40 23.45
C GLY A 195 1.34 -11.73 23.32
N ASP A 196 1.37 -10.44 23.59
CA ASP A 196 2.62 -9.67 23.64
C ASP A 196 3.47 -10.07 24.86
N ALA A 197 4.77 -9.75 24.85
CA ALA A 197 5.66 -10.02 25.98
C ALA A 197 5.21 -9.33 27.28
N THR A 198 4.46 -8.23 27.17
CA THR A 198 4.03 -7.40 28.30
C THR A 198 2.53 -7.54 28.63
N LYS A 199 1.76 -8.23 27.78
CA LYS A 199 0.30 -8.29 27.89
C LYS A 199 -0.21 -9.71 27.68
N ASP A 200 -1.16 -10.10 28.52
CA ASP A 200 -1.82 -11.40 28.41
C ASP A 200 -2.62 -11.52 27.11
N LEU A 201 -2.60 -12.71 26.52
CA LEU A 201 -3.54 -13.06 25.46
C LEU A 201 -4.94 -13.23 26.07
N ARG A 202 -5.88 -12.36 25.67
CA ARG A 202 -7.28 -12.42 26.11
C ARG A 202 -8.19 -12.81 24.96
N LEU A 203 -8.90 -13.92 25.12
CA LEU A 203 -9.98 -14.34 24.23
C LEU A 203 -11.30 -14.09 24.97
N GLU A 204 -11.97 -12.98 24.69
CA GLU A 204 -13.22 -12.59 25.34
C GLU A 204 -14.36 -12.38 24.35
N SER A 205 -15.59 -12.54 24.83
CA SER A 205 -16.80 -12.24 24.08
C SER A 205 -17.78 -11.55 25.01
N LEU A 206 -18.00 -10.25 24.81
CA LEU A 206 -18.87 -9.43 25.67
C LEU A 206 -20.34 -9.84 25.65
N LEU A 207 -20.84 -10.31 24.50
CA LEU A 207 -22.28 -10.55 24.28
C LEU A 207 -22.66 -12.02 24.09
N LYS A 208 -21.70 -12.88 23.75
CA LYS A 208 -21.96 -14.28 23.37
C LYS A 208 -21.04 -15.23 24.13
N LYS A 209 -20.37 -16.13 23.43
CA LYS A 209 -19.50 -17.15 23.99
C LYS A 209 -18.25 -17.27 23.13
N VAL A 210 -17.13 -17.57 23.77
CA VAL A 210 -15.91 -18.02 23.10
C VAL A 210 -16.00 -19.53 22.95
N LYS A 211 -15.75 -20.06 21.75
CA LYS A 211 -15.80 -21.49 21.47
C LYS A 211 -14.50 -21.95 20.82
N ILE A 212 -13.78 -22.83 21.50
CA ILE A 212 -12.60 -23.52 20.98
C ILE A 212 -13.04 -24.89 20.49
N ARG A 213 -12.70 -25.23 19.25
CA ARG A 213 -12.98 -26.53 18.62
C ARG A 213 -11.69 -27.02 17.97
N SER A 214 -11.40 -28.30 18.12
CA SER A 214 -10.32 -28.99 17.43
C SER A 214 -10.87 -30.31 16.89
N GLU A 215 -10.34 -30.78 15.77
CA GLU A 215 -10.62 -32.13 15.26
C GLU A 215 -9.86 -33.20 16.07
N GLY A 216 -8.74 -32.82 16.70
CA GLY A 216 -7.93 -33.69 17.54
C GLY A 216 -8.00 -33.33 19.04
N ALA A 217 -6.96 -33.72 19.78
CA ALA A 217 -6.83 -33.36 21.18
C ALA A 217 -6.64 -31.84 21.34
N THR A 218 -7.32 -31.24 22.32
CA THR A 218 -7.08 -29.87 22.76
C THR A 218 -6.38 -29.92 24.10
N ASN A 219 -5.13 -29.45 24.16
CA ASN A 219 -4.39 -29.37 25.41
C ASN A 219 -4.48 -27.94 25.98
N VAL A 220 -4.81 -27.83 27.26
CA VAL A 220 -4.78 -26.56 28.01
C VAL A 220 -3.79 -26.75 29.14
N ASP A 221 -2.61 -26.15 28.99
CA ASP A 221 -1.49 -26.31 29.92
C ASP A 221 -1.02 -24.94 30.43
N SER A 222 -0.47 -24.94 31.65
CA SER A 222 0.03 -23.75 32.33
C SER A 222 1.34 -24.09 33.05
N PRO A 223 2.50 -23.98 32.36
CA PRO A 223 3.79 -24.44 32.89
C PRO A 223 4.25 -23.76 34.18
N ALA A 224 3.85 -22.50 34.39
CA ALA A 224 4.35 -21.66 35.49
C ALA A 224 3.23 -21.13 36.41
N GLY A 225 1.99 -21.59 36.24
CA GLY A 225 0.82 -21.05 36.95
C GLY A 225 -0.35 -22.01 37.07
N GLY A 226 -1.43 -21.59 37.72
CA GLY A 226 -2.65 -22.37 37.85
C GLY A 226 -3.67 -22.09 36.74
N ILE A 227 -4.50 -23.08 36.43
CA ILE A 227 -5.69 -22.92 35.57
C ILE A 227 -6.89 -22.67 36.47
N TRP A 228 -7.56 -21.53 36.29
CA TRP A 228 -8.76 -21.16 37.04
C TRP A 228 -9.95 -21.13 36.09
N VAL A 229 -10.99 -21.91 36.39
CA VAL A 229 -12.25 -21.89 35.64
C VAL A 229 -13.33 -21.41 36.61
N GLN A 230 -13.97 -20.28 36.29
CA GLN A 230 -15.02 -19.69 37.11
C GLN A 230 -16.28 -19.45 36.26
N GLY A 231 -17.43 -19.77 36.82
CA GLY A 231 -18.74 -19.50 36.22
C GLY A 231 -19.67 -18.82 37.21
N LEU A 232 -20.57 -17.97 36.72
CA LEU A 232 -21.60 -17.32 37.55
C LEU A 232 -22.75 -18.29 37.89
N ARG A 233 -22.98 -19.28 37.03
CA ARG A 233 -24.04 -20.29 37.14
C ARG A 233 -23.41 -21.69 36.98
N ASP A 234 -24.12 -22.58 36.32
CA ASP A 234 -23.69 -23.96 36.13
C ASP A 234 -22.46 -24.06 35.22
N MET A 235 -21.55 -24.95 35.61
CA MET A 235 -20.40 -25.38 34.81
C MET A 235 -20.61 -26.84 34.44
N ASN A 236 -20.58 -27.15 33.14
CA ASN A 236 -20.79 -28.51 32.64
C ASN A 236 -19.49 -29.09 32.10
N LEU A 237 -19.00 -30.13 32.77
CA LEU A 237 -17.86 -30.94 32.33
C LEU A 237 -18.39 -32.31 31.89
N ARG A 238 -18.40 -32.57 30.57
CA ARG A 238 -18.99 -33.78 29.98
C ARG A 238 -18.05 -34.44 28.99
N SER A 239 -17.86 -35.74 29.12
CA SER A 239 -17.26 -36.60 28.09
C SER A 239 -18.34 -37.41 27.37
N THR A 240 -18.33 -37.43 26.04
CA THR A 240 -19.37 -38.10 25.22
C THR A 240 -19.05 -39.56 24.91
N GLY A 241 -17.78 -39.92 24.80
CA GLY A 241 -17.35 -41.27 24.42
C GLY A 241 -16.17 -41.79 25.25
N GLY A 242 -15.77 -41.08 26.30
CA GLY A 242 -14.64 -41.45 27.14
C GLY A 242 -14.90 -41.21 28.62
N ARG A 243 -13.82 -41.14 29.40
CA ARG A 243 -13.85 -40.85 30.84
C ARG A 243 -13.40 -39.42 31.11
N VAL A 244 -13.82 -38.87 32.24
CA VAL A 244 -13.29 -37.64 32.82
C VAL A 244 -12.37 -38.04 33.95
N VAL A 245 -11.10 -37.66 33.89
CA VAL A 245 -10.10 -37.97 34.93
C VAL A 245 -9.72 -36.68 35.62
N ILE A 246 -9.83 -36.65 36.94
CA ILE A 246 -9.38 -35.54 37.79
C ILE A 246 -8.30 -36.12 38.68
N ASP A 247 -7.05 -35.98 38.27
CA ASP A 247 -5.87 -36.44 39.02
C ASP A 247 -5.29 -35.27 39.82
N SER A 248 -5.43 -35.33 41.14
CA SER A 248 -4.98 -34.30 42.07
C SER A 248 -4.68 -34.91 43.43
N SER A 249 -3.70 -34.34 44.13
CA SER A 249 -3.41 -34.70 45.52
C SER A 249 -4.53 -34.31 46.49
N ARG A 250 -5.36 -33.33 46.11
CA ARG A 250 -6.51 -32.88 46.91
C ARG A 250 -7.65 -32.43 46.00
N LEU A 251 -8.82 -33.05 46.18
CA LEU A 251 -10.07 -32.64 45.53
C LEU A 251 -11.05 -32.11 46.58
N GLU A 252 -11.48 -30.87 46.43
CA GLU A 252 -12.41 -30.22 47.36
C GLU A 252 -13.75 -29.92 46.68
N MET A 253 -14.83 -30.53 47.17
CA MET A 253 -16.20 -30.17 46.79
C MET A 253 -16.87 -29.46 47.98
N LYS A 254 -16.88 -28.12 47.95
CA LYS A 254 -17.41 -27.29 49.04
C LYS A 254 -18.91 -27.09 48.91
N ASN A 255 -19.57 -26.85 50.03
CA ASN A 255 -21.02 -26.56 50.11
C ASN A 255 -21.92 -27.65 49.53
N LEU A 256 -21.45 -28.91 49.53
CA LEU A 256 -22.33 -30.04 49.28
C LEU A 256 -23.39 -30.09 50.38
N LYS A 257 -24.66 -30.27 49.98
CA LYS A 257 -25.75 -30.46 50.94
C LYS A 257 -25.49 -31.73 51.71
N THR A 258 -25.22 -31.62 53.00
CA THR A 258 -25.06 -32.77 53.89
C THR A 258 -26.40 -33.12 54.51
N ALA A 259 -26.73 -34.40 54.53
CA ALA A 259 -27.89 -34.88 55.27
C ALA A 259 -27.56 -34.85 56.77
N ARG A 260 -28.39 -34.18 57.57
CA ARG A 260 -28.29 -34.23 59.03
C ARG A 260 -28.99 -35.49 59.52
N HIS A 261 -28.40 -36.15 60.50
CA HIS A 261 -28.97 -37.32 61.15
C HIS A 261 -30.27 -36.94 61.88
N THR A 262 -31.42 -37.05 61.20
CA THR A 262 -32.72 -36.92 61.85
C THR A 262 -33.15 -38.30 62.37
N LYS A 263 -33.62 -38.34 63.63
CA LYS A 263 -34.14 -39.57 64.27
C LYS A 263 -35.42 -40.09 63.61
N ASP A 264 -36.01 -39.34 62.70
CA ASP A 264 -37.15 -39.76 61.91
C ASP A 264 -36.75 -40.80 60.85
N LYS A 265 -37.24 -42.03 61.06
CA LYS A 265 -37.02 -43.22 60.21
C LYS A 265 -37.92 -43.25 58.96
N LYS A 266 -38.70 -42.19 58.70
CA LYS A 266 -39.65 -42.16 57.58
C LYS A 266 -39.04 -41.47 56.37
N ASN A 267 -38.71 -42.28 55.35
CA ASN A 267 -38.43 -41.91 53.96
C ASN A 267 -37.46 -40.75 53.72
N GLN A 268 -36.15 -41.00 53.84
CA GLN A 268 -35.17 -40.14 53.19
C GLN A 268 -34.17 -40.99 52.40
N ASP A 269 -34.25 -40.90 51.06
CA ASP A 269 -33.30 -41.47 50.09
C ASP A 269 -31.95 -40.72 50.16
N VAL A 270 -31.26 -40.87 51.28
CA VAL A 270 -29.95 -40.29 51.54
C VAL A 270 -28.90 -41.37 51.37
N PHE A 271 -27.97 -41.15 50.45
CA PHE A 271 -26.84 -42.04 50.18
C PHE A 271 -25.53 -41.35 50.56
N GLN A 272 -24.58 -42.15 51.03
CA GLN A 272 -23.19 -41.72 51.16
C GLN A 272 -22.49 -41.90 49.81
N VAL A 273 -21.58 -41.00 49.43
CA VAL A 273 -20.74 -41.18 48.24
C VAL A 273 -19.39 -41.72 48.71
N CYS A 274 -19.03 -42.89 48.21
CA CYS A 274 -17.81 -43.61 48.51
C CYS A 274 -16.86 -43.60 47.31
N MET A 275 -15.56 -43.64 47.57
CA MET A 275 -14.53 -43.68 46.53
C MET A 275 -13.69 -44.94 46.68
N CYS A 276 -13.54 -45.70 45.60
CA CYS A 276 -12.62 -46.83 45.49
C CYS A 276 -11.18 -46.34 45.33
N ASP A 277 -10.21 -47.23 45.58
CA ASP A 277 -8.77 -46.97 45.47
C ASP A 277 -8.35 -46.58 44.03
N ASN A 278 -9.11 -47.03 43.02
CA ASN A 278 -8.94 -46.67 41.61
C ASN A 278 -9.66 -45.38 41.19
N GLY A 279 -10.23 -44.63 42.14
CA GLY A 279 -10.91 -43.35 41.90
C GLY A 279 -12.37 -43.44 41.43
N ARG A 280 -12.95 -44.64 41.33
CA ARG A 280 -14.39 -44.79 41.01
C ARG A 280 -15.26 -44.36 42.20
N LEU A 281 -16.31 -43.59 41.93
CA LEU A 281 -17.30 -43.16 42.93
C LEU A 281 -18.54 -44.05 42.90
N PHE A 282 -19.05 -44.44 44.06
CA PHE A 282 -20.27 -45.24 44.20
C PHE A 282 -21.14 -44.76 45.35
N LEU A 283 -22.43 -45.11 45.31
CA LEU A 283 -23.40 -44.76 46.34
C LEU A 283 -23.48 -45.88 47.38
N ALA A 284 -23.33 -45.55 48.65
CA ALA A 284 -23.47 -46.45 49.79
C ALA A 284 -24.68 -46.08 50.66
N HIS A 285 -25.21 -47.07 51.40
CA HIS A 285 -26.39 -46.88 52.24
C HIS A 285 -26.12 -45.95 53.43
N ARG A 286 -27.16 -45.23 53.88
CA ARG A 286 -27.03 -44.18 54.93
C ARG A 286 -26.44 -44.68 56.23
N GLU A 287 -26.83 -45.88 56.67
CA GLU A 287 -26.56 -46.41 58.01
C GLU A 287 -25.33 -47.33 58.09
N GLY A 288 -24.45 -47.28 57.09
CA GLY A 288 -23.21 -48.08 57.04
C GLY A 288 -21.94 -47.22 57.03
N HIS A 289 -20.82 -47.85 57.36
CA HIS A 289 -19.51 -47.33 56.96
C HIS A 289 -19.34 -47.49 55.45
N CYS A 290 -18.59 -46.56 54.86
CA CYS A 290 -18.19 -46.64 53.47
C CYS A 290 -17.28 -47.88 53.25
N GLN A 291 -17.89 -49.01 52.89
CA GLN A 291 -17.20 -50.28 52.65
C GLN A 291 -17.09 -50.52 51.15
N ILE A 292 -15.89 -50.91 50.72
CA ILE A 292 -15.56 -51.21 49.33
C ILE A 292 -16.44 -52.37 48.84
N GLN A 293 -17.28 -52.11 47.84
CA GLN A 293 -17.96 -53.17 47.10
C GLN A 293 -17.05 -53.65 45.97
N GLU A 294 -16.54 -54.87 46.10
CA GLU A 294 -15.60 -55.49 45.15
C GLU A 294 -16.14 -55.51 43.71
N SER A 295 -17.45 -55.64 43.53
CA SER A 295 -18.10 -55.63 42.21
C SER A 295 -18.03 -54.27 41.50
N VAL A 296 -17.94 -53.18 42.25
CA VAL A 296 -17.87 -51.81 41.71
C VAL A 296 -16.42 -51.32 41.62
N CYS A 297 -15.61 -51.72 42.59
CA CYS A 297 -14.21 -51.29 42.69
C CYS A 297 -13.22 -52.15 41.90
N ARG A 298 -13.62 -53.33 41.38
CA ARG A 298 -12.77 -54.10 40.44
C ARG A 298 -12.58 -53.34 39.13
N ASP A 299 -11.33 -53.27 38.70
CA ASP A 299 -10.95 -52.57 37.48
C ASP A 299 -10.89 -53.55 36.30
N PHE A 300 -11.98 -53.63 35.54
CA PHE A 300 -12.07 -54.53 34.38
C PHE A 300 -11.04 -54.21 33.27
N ASP A 301 -10.48 -53.00 33.25
CA ASP A 301 -9.42 -52.62 32.29
C ASP A 301 -8.06 -53.23 32.64
N GLN A 302 -7.77 -53.48 33.93
CA GLN A 302 -6.49 -54.05 34.35
C GLN A 302 -6.45 -55.58 34.18
N ASP A 303 -7.61 -56.23 34.29
CA ASP A 303 -7.75 -57.68 34.06
C ASP A 303 -7.65 -58.04 32.56
N ARG A 304 -8.06 -57.17 31.62
CA ARG A 304 -7.84 -57.43 30.18
C ARG A 304 -6.37 -57.49 29.79
N ILE A 305 -5.50 -56.75 30.49
CA ILE A 305 -4.05 -56.81 30.25
C ILE A 305 -3.48 -58.12 30.82
N ARG A 306 -3.94 -58.56 31.99
CA ARG A 306 -3.50 -59.85 32.58
C ARG A 306 -4.03 -61.10 31.86
N PHE A 307 -5.21 -61.05 31.27
CA PHE A 307 -5.76 -62.17 30.50
C PHE A 307 -5.25 -62.22 29.04
N GLY A 308 -4.68 -61.13 28.52
CA GLY A 308 -4.06 -61.09 27.19
C GLY A 308 -2.68 -61.76 27.11
N GLU A 309 -1.87 -61.69 28.17
CA GLU A 309 -0.55 -62.33 28.20
C GLU A 309 -0.60 -63.86 28.38
N ASN A 310 -1.65 -64.40 29.01
CA ASN A 310 -1.74 -65.83 29.32
C ASN A 310 -2.31 -66.69 28.17
N GLN A 311 -2.66 -66.12 27.02
CA GLN A 311 -3.26 -66.86 25.91
C GLN A 311 -2.32 -67.10 24.72
N GLU A 312 -1.13 -66.48 24.70
CA GLU A 312 -0.10 -66.73 23.66
C GLU A 312 0.86 -67.89 23.99
N GLU A 313 0.86 -68.43 25.20
CA GLU A 313 1.75 -69.55 25.58
C GLU A 313 1.14 -70.97 25.44
N LEU A 314 -0.12 -71.09 24.98
CA LEU A 314 -0.83 -72.39 24.97
C LEU A 314 -1.28 -72.88 23.58
N LEU A 315 -0.60 -72.48 22.49
CA LEU A 315 -0.90 -72.95 21.13
C LEU A 315 0.30 -73.50 20.33
N THR A 316 1.40 -73.87 21.01
CA THR A 316 2.50 -74.61 20.37
C THR A 316 2.83 -75.88 21.13
N ALA A 317 1.98 -76.90 21.03
CA ALA A 317 2.39 -78.29 21.15
C ALA A 317 1.33 -79.27 20.60
N VAL A 318 1.79 -80.18 19.74
CA VAL A 318 1.20 -81.51 19.40
C VAL A 318 0.18 -81.57 18.25
N SER A 319 0.65 -81.86 17.03
CA SER A 319 0.58 -83.23 16.44
C SER A 319 1.25 -83.33 15.05
N GLU A 320 2.22 -84.26 14.95
CA GLU A 320 2.98 -84.77 13.79
C GLU A 320 2.13 -85.73 12.90
N PRO A 321 2.71 -86.58 12.01
CA PRO A 321 3.58 -86.36 10.83
C PRO A 321 2.99 -87.02 9.56
N ASP A 322 3.49 -86.69 8.36
CA ASP A 322 3.95 -87.67 7.34
C ASP A 322 4.23 -87.03 5.97
N GLY A 323 5.49 -87.17 5.53
CA GLY A 323 5.90 -87.59 4.19
C GLY A 323 5.56 -86.74 2.95
N GLY A 324 6.57 -86.05 2.40
CA GLY A 324 6.56 -85.63 1.00
C GLY A 324 7.69 -84.68 0.60
N LEU A 325 8.75 -85.24 0.01
CA LEU A 325 9.99 -84.60 -0.46
C LEU A 325 9.87 -84.10 -1.92
N TRP A 326 10.64 -83.03 -2.28
CA TRP A 326 11.03 -82.51 -3.63
C TRP A 326 10.04 -81.54 -4.35
N ILE A 327 10.38 -80.44 -5.08
CA ILE A 327 11.57 -79.67 -5.57
C ILE A 327 11.07 -78.25 -5.97
N PRO A 328 11.93 -77.20 -6.02
CA PRO A 328 11.55 -75.80 -6.28
C PRO A 328 11.29 -75.45 -7.76
N GLY A 329 10.40 -74.48 -7.99
CA GLY A 329 10.10 -73.91 -9.30
C GLY A 329 9.94 -72.39 -9.25
N ASP A 330 10.81 -71.73 -10.01
CA ASP A 330 10.91 -70.32 -10.41
C ASP A 330 9.62 -69.75 -11.03
N GLY A 331 9.41 -68.43 -10.95
CA GLY A 331 8.30 -67.75 -11.64
C GLY A 331 7.97 -66.35 -11.11
N ARG A 332 8.63 -65.34 -11.68
CA ARG A 332 8.20 -63.94 -11.74
C ARG A 332 6.70 -63.79 -12.08
N ASP A 333 6.01 -62.91 -11.36
CA ASP A 333 5.57 -61.58 -11.84
C ASP A 333 5.21 -60.69 -10.65
#